data_AF-A0A971HN56-F1
#
_entry.id   AF-A0A971HN56-F1
#
_cell.length_a   1.000
_cell.length_b   1.000
_cell.length_c   1.000
_cell.angle_alpha   90.00
_cell.angle_beta   90.00
_cell.angle_gamma   90.00
#
_symmetry.space_group_name_H-M   'P 1'
#
loop_
_entity.id
_entity.type
_entity.pdbx_description
1 polymer ?
#
loop_
_entity_poly.entity_id
_entity_poly.type
_entity_poly.pdbx_seq_one_letter_code
_entity_poly.pdbx_strand_id
1 'polypeptide(L)'
;MQPARRGLGSLDSKNGRHHPIEGLMQTTMQSLQEMVDVNTILGDPVETPDGNVILPVSTVSFGFAAGGTEYQASEDRNRQEGSNSSYPFGGGSGAGMSLHPVAFLVVGQGQIRLMPVDRTAIYDRLIDLAPKLVDQLQAMRSKSERQPSWVHNDGVTQRV
;
A
#
# COMPACT_ATOMS: atom_id res chain seq x y z
N MET A 1 14.41 55.09 -34.93
CA MET A 1 13.55 53.93 -35.23
C MET A 1 14.12 52.72 -34.51
N GLN A 2 13.48 52.25 -33.44
CA GLN A 2 13.86 51.03 -32.73
C GLN A 2 13.03 49.86 -33.28
N PRO A 3 13.63 48.72 -33.65
CA PRO A 3 12.85 47.53 -33.93
C PRO A 3 12.73 46.63 -32.68
N ALA A 4 11.47 46.42 -32.32
CA ALA A 4 10.83 45.20 -31.82
C ALA A 4 11.48 44.42 -30.66
N ARG A 5 10.77 44.46 -29.53
CA ARG A 5 10.90 43.57 -28.37
C ARG A 5 10.85 42.10 -28.81
N ARG A 6 11.92 41.38 -28.51
CA ARG A 6 12.03 39.92 -28.62
C ARG A 6 11.11 39.31 -27.55
N GLY A 7 9.95 38.80 -27.96
CA GLY A 7 9.08 38.02 -27.09
C GLY A 7 9.83 36.78 -26.63
N LEU A 8 10.14 36.70 -25.34
CA LEU A 8 10.46 35.43 -24.70
C LEU A 8 9.20 34.56 -24.84
N GLY A 9 9.28 33.51 -25.66
CA GLY A 9 8.30 32.44 -25.62
C GLY A 9 8.32 31.85 -24.21
N SER A 10 7.19 31.97 -23.50
CA SER A 10 7.06 31.38 -22.17
C SER A 10 7.14 29.86 -22.30
N LEU A 11 8.00 29.29 -21.46
CA LEU A 11 8.05 27.87 -21.17
C LEU A 11 6.82 27.52 -20.32
N ASP A 12 5.65 27.51 -20.93
CA ASP A 12 4.44 26.95 -20.31
C ASP A 12 4.02 25.72 -21.09
N SER A 13 4.77 24.63 -20.92
CA SER A 13 4.26 23.29 -21.22
C SER A 13 3.23 22.92 -20.15
N LYS A 14 2.09 23.60 -20.17
CA LYS A 14 0.85 23.17 -19.52
C LYS A 14 0.13 22.21 -20.45
N ASN A 15 0.68 21.02 -20.61
CA ASN A 15 -0.09 19.87 -21.05
C ASN A 15 0.05 18.81 -19.96
N GLY A 16 -0.87 18.84 -18.99
CA GLY A 16 -1.10 17.72 -18.09
C GLY A 16 -1.59 16.55 -18.94
N ARG A 17 -0.65 15.75 -19.45
CA ARG A 17 -0.99 14.45 -20.02
C ARG A 17 -1.42 13.58 -18.84
N HIS A 18 -2.71 13.30 -18.77
CA HIS A 18 -3.29 12.38 -17.80
C HIS A 18 -2.58 11.03 -17.98
N HIS A 19 -1.68 10.69 -17.06
CA HIS A 19 -0.86 9.50 -17.20
C HIS A 19 -1.66 8.30 -16.65
N PRO A 20 -1.66 7.11 -17.27
CA PRO A 20 -2.45 5.97 -16.80
C PRO A 20 -2.21 5.59 -15.32
N ILE A 21 -1.00 5.89 -14.80
CA ILE A 21 -0.66 5.71 -13.38
C ILE A 21 -1.48 6.61 -12.43
N GLU A 22 -1.93 7.77 -12.90
CA GLU A 22 -2.80 8.67 -12.14
C GLU A 22 -4.16 8.03 -11.87
N GLY A 23 -4.69 7.29 -12.85
CA GLY A 23 -5.92 6.50 -12.68
C GLY A 23 -5.78 5.43 -11.60
N LEU A 24 -4.65 4.72 -11.56
CA LEU A 24 -4.37 3.73 -10.52
C LEU A 24 -4.28 4.36 -9.12
N MET A 25 -3.61 5.50 -9.00
CA MET A 25 -3.54 6.24 -7.74
C MET A 25 -4.91 6.76 -7.30
N GLN A 26 -5.70 7.31 -8.23
CA GLN A 26 -7.05 7.79 -7.99
C GLN A 26 -7.95 6.68 -7.45
N THR A 27 -8.00 5.53 -8.13
CA THR A 27 -8.80 4.37 -7.71
C THR A 27 -8.40 3.90 -6.32
N THR A 28 -7.09 3.82 -6.06
CA THR A 28 -6.56 3.35 -4.77
C THR A 28 -6.92 4.30 -3.63
N MET A 29 -6.77 5.62 -3.84
CA MET A 29 -7.16 6.63 -2.86
C MET A 29 -8.66 6.63 -2.59
N GLN A 30 -9.47 6.48 -3.63
CA GLN A 30 -10.92 6.43 -3.50
C GLN A 30 -11.36 5.22 -2.66
N SER A 31 -10.78 4.03 -2.90
CA SER A 31 -11.07 2.86 -2.07
C SER A 31 -10.67 3.04 -0.60
N LEU A 32 -9.57 3.76 -0.32
CA LEU A 32 -9.19 4.09 1.06
C LEU A 32 -10.19 5.05 1.72
N GLN A 33 -10.65 6.07 0.99
CA GLN A 33 -11.64 7.02 1.51
C GLN A 33 -12.98 6.35 1.79
N GLU A 34 -13.42 5.43 0.93
CA GLU A 34 -14.65 4.66 1.14
C GLU A 34 -14.56 3.74 2.38
N MET A 35 -13.37 3.27 2.75
CA MET A 35 -13.16 2.47 3.96
C MET A 35 -13.06 3.32 5.25
N VAL A 36 -12.83 4.63 5.12
CA VAL A 36 -12.61 5.53 6.26
C VAL A 36 -13.87 6.35 6.46
N ASP A 37 -14.82 5.79 7.19
CA ASP A 37 -15.83 6.63 7.81
C ASP A 37 -15.14 7.50 8.86
N VAL A 38 -15.37 8.82 8.86
CA VAL A 38 -14.72 9.76 9.79
C VAL A 38 -15.02 9.42 11.26
N ASN A 39 -16.12 8.69 11.49
CA ASN A 39 -16.47 8.09 12.78
C ASN A 39 -15.43 7.08 13.31
N THR A 40 -14.51 6.60 12.47
CA THR A 40 -13.51 5.57 12.81
C THR A 40 -12.37 6.10 13.70
N ILE A 41 -12.13 7.41 13.73
CA ILE A 41 -11.05 8.01 14.54
C ILE A 41 -11.47 8.23 15.99
N LEU A 42 -12.75 8.54 16.22
CA LEU A 42 -13.30 8.82 17.55
C LEU A 42 -14.23 7.74 18.06
N GLY A 43 -14.65 6.79 17.21
CA GLY A 43 -15.64 5.76 17.54
C GLY A 43 -17.01 6.35 17.88
N ASP A 44 -18.02 5.49 17.95
CA ASP A 44 -19.32 5.90 18.47
C ASP A 44 -19.27 6.01 20.00
N PRO A 45 -19.92 7.02 20.59
CA PRO A 45 -20.05 7.13 22.04
C PRO A 45 -20.78 5.91 22.62
N VAL A 46 -20.25 5.35 23.69
CA VAL A 46 -20.89 4.29 24.48
C VAL A 46 -21.31 4.85 25.83
N GLU A 47 -22.60 4.85 26.11
CA GLU A 47 -23.13 5.25 27.42
C GLU A 47 -23.10 4.07 28.41
N THR A 48 -22.64 4.36 29.62
CA THR A 48 -22.67 3.42 30.74
C THR A 48 -23.93 3.64 31.58
N PRO A 49 -24.43 2.62 32.30
CA PRO A 49 -25.59 2.77 33.20
C PRO A 49 -25.42 3.87 34.27
N ASP A 50 -24.18 4.19 34.62
CA ASP A 50 -23.83 5.22 35.61
C ASP A 50 -23.81 6.65 35.02
N GLY A 51 -24.20 6.80 33.74
CA GLY A 51 -24.26 8.09 33.05
C GLY A 51 -22.93 8.61 32.50
N ASN A 52 -21.87 7.79 32.50
CA ASN A 52 -20.62 8.14 31.81
C ASN A 52 -20.73 7.83 30.32
N VAL A 53 -20.13 8.68 29.50
CA VAL A 53 -19.94 8.52 28.05
C VAL A 53 -18.50 8.12 27.78
N ILE A 54 -18.30 7.05 27.02
CA ILE A 54 -16.99 6.53 26.63
C ILE A 54 -16.82 6.73 25.12
N LEU A 55 -15.75 7.42 24.72
CA LEU A 55 -15.42 7.69 23.32
C LEU A 55 -14.09 7.01 22.95
N PRO A 56 -14.10 5.97 22.10
CA PRO A 56 -12.88 5.24 21.68
C PRO A 56 -12.03 6.01 20.66
N VAL A 57 -10.87 6.50 21.07
CA VAL A 57 -9.96 7.23 20.17
C VAL A 57 -8.98 6.26 19.51
N SER A 58 -8.92 6.29 18.18
CA SER A 58 -8.02 5.48 17.34
C SER A 58 -7.26 6.34 16.34
N THR A 59 -6.02 5.96 16.02
CA THR A 59 -5.25 6.53 14.90
C THR A 59 -5.34 5.61 13.70
N VAL A 60 -5.58 6.19 12.52
CA VAL A 60 -5.55 5.45 11.26
C VAL A 60 -4.33 5.85 10.45
N SER A 61 -3.66 4.87 9.83
CA SER A 61 -2.52 5.06 8.95
C SER A 61 -2.78 4.38 7.62
N PHE A 62 -2.43 5.05 6.54
CA PHE A 62 -2.60 4.55 5.17
C PHE A 62 -1.25 4.47 4.47
N GLY A 63 -1.04 3.39 3.75
CA GLY A 63 0.09 3.23 2.84
C GLY A 63 -0.44 2.88 1.46
N PHE A 64 0.09 3.50 0.43
CA PHE A 64 -0.21 3.14 -0.95
C PHE A 64 1.08 3.10 -1.76
N ALA A 65 1.08 2.25 -2.78
CA ALA A 65 2.14 2.17 -3.76
C ALA A 65 1.50 1.94 -5.14
N ALA A 66 2.03 2.63 -6.15
CA ALA A 66 1.65 2.44 -7.54
C ALA A 66 2.90 2.39 -8.41
N GLY A 67 2.87 1.58 -9.45
CA GLY A 67 3.97 1.40 -10.38
C GLY A 67 3.45 1.00 -11.75
N GLY A 68 4.15 1.42 -12.80
CA GLY A 68 3.77 1.08 -14.16
C GLY A 68 4.90 1.31 -15.14
N THR A 69 4.70 0.76 -16.31
CA THR A 69 5.66 0.67 -17.39
C THR A 69 4.93 0.87 -18.71
N GLU A 70 5.52 1.64 -19.60
CA GLU A 70 5.04 1.76 -20.98
C GLU A 70 5.94 0.91 -21.88
N TYR A 71 5.32 0.16 -22.80
CA TYR A 71 6.06 -0.69 -23.73
C TYR A 71 5.83 -0.23 -25.16
N GLN A 72 6.87 -0.26 -25.99
CA GLN A 72 6.69 -0.06 -27.43
C GLN A 72 6.03 -1.31 -28.00
N ALA A 73 4.76 -1.22 -28.40
CA ALA A 73 4.16 -2.25 -29.23
C ALA A 73 4.88 -2.22 -30.58
N SER A 74 5.47 -3.36 -30.97
CA SER A 74 6.13 -3.54 -32.27
C SER A 74 5.24 -2.93 -33.36
N GLU A 75 5.74 -1.91 -34.04
CA GLU A 75 5.01 -1.22 -35.09
C GLU A 75 4.71 -2.22 -36.21
N ASP A 76 3.44 -2.65 -36.33
CA ASP A 76 2.93 -3.07 -37.63
C ASP A 76 3.09 -1.86 -38.55
N ARG A 77 3.95 -2.00 -39.56
CA ARG A 77 4.40 -0.97 -40.52
C ARG A 77 3.28 -0.41 -41.43
N ASN A 78 2.05 -0.34 -40.95
CA ASN A 78 0.87 0.07 -41.70
C ASN A 78 -0.07 1.04 -40.94
N ARG A 79 0.30 1.55 -39.76
CA ARG A 79 -0.47 2.63 -39.11
C ARG A 79 0.01 3.99 -39.60
N GLN A 80 -0.83 4.54 -40.47
CA GLN A 80 -0.78 5.88 -41.06
C GLN A 80 -0.53 6.97 -40.00
N GLU A 81 0.43 7.85 -40.29
CA GLU A 81 0.75 9.06 -39.52
C GLU A 81 -0.52 9.85 -39.21
N GLY A 82 -0.90 9.94 -37.93
CA GLY A 82 -2.01 10.80 -37.51
C GLY A 82 -2.70 10.43 -36.20
N SER A 83 -2.56 9.20 -35.69
CA SER A 83 -3.14 8.84 -34.38
C SER A 83 -2.08 8.89 -33.29
N ASN A 84 -2.31 9.71 -32.25
CA ASN A 84 -1.57 9.76 -30.98
C ASN A 84 -0.81 8.45 -30.68
N SER A 85 0.52 8.49 -30.78
CA SER A 85 1.41 7.39 -30.43
C SER A 85 1.41 7.17 -28.91
N SER A 86 0.32 6.62 -28.37
CA SER A 86 0.22 6.22 -26.98
C SER A 86 0.80 4.82 -26.85
N TYR A 87 1.91 4.68 -26.13
CA TYR A 87 2.44 3.36 -25.79
C TYR A 87 1.45 2.62 -24.91
N PRO A 88 1.20 1.30 -25.12
CA PRO A 88 0.43 0.52 -24.18
C PRO A 88 1.08 0.57 -22.79
N PHE A 89 0.27 0.94 -21.80
CA PHE A 89 0.66 1.01 -20.41
C PHE A 89 0.26 -0.27 -19.68
N GLY A 90 1.21 -0.86 -18.96
CA GLY A 90 0.96 -1.90 -17.97
C GLY A 90 1.36 -1.38 -16.59
N GLY A 91 0.50 -1.51 -15.60
CA GLY A 91 0.81 -1.07 -14.25
C GLY A 91 -0.09 -1.69 -13.21
N GLY A 92 0.25 -1.47 -11.95
CA GLY A 92 -0.50 -1.93 -10.80
C GLY A 92 -0.36 -0.97 -9.63
N SER A 93 -1.35 -0.98 -8.76
CA SER A 93 -1.33 -0.27 -7.49
C SER A 93 -1.85 -1.15 -6.37
N GLY A 94 -1.50 -0.79 -5.15
CA GLY A 94 -2.02 -1.40 -3.94
C GLY A 94 -2.02 -0.40 -2.80
N ALA A 95 -2.89 -0.64 -1.81
CA ALA A 95 -2.88 0.11 -0.57
C ALA A 95 -3.21 -0.79 0.61
N GLY A 96 -2.81 -0.33 1.79
CA GLY A 96 -3.18 -0.89 3.07
C GLY A 96 -3.58 0.21 4.03
N MET A 97 -4.47 -0.13 4.97
CA MET A 97 -4.80 0.72 6.11
C MET A 97 -4.48 -0.03 7.39
N SER A 98 -4.15 0.72 8.43
CA SER A 98 -3.97 0.19 9.78
C SER A 98 -4.64 1.10 10.79
N LEU A 99 -5.42 0.50 11.69
CA LEU A 99 -6.17 1.18 12.74
C LEU A 99 -5.58 0.80 14.09
N HIS A 100 -5.22 1.81 14.88
CA HIS A 100 -4.58 1.62 16.17
C HIS A 100 -5.36 2.35 17.26
N PRO A 101 -6.00 1.62 18.20
CA PRO A 101 -6.55 2.23 19.40
C PRO A 101 -5.45 2.98 20.17
N VAL A 102 -5.70 4.24 20.52
CA VAL A 102 -4.75 5.05 21.31
C VAL A 102 -5.25 5.25 22.74
N ALA A 103 -6.55 5.47 22.93
CA ALA A 103 -7.11 5.80 24.23
C ALA A 103 -8.64 5.69 24.24
N PHE A 104 -9.23 5.76 25.43
CA PHE A 104 -10.64 6.01 25.66
C PHE A 104 -10.81 7.36 26.35
N LEU A 105 -11.63 8.24 25.80
CA LEU A 105 -12.03 9.47 26.47
C LEU A 105 -13.31 9.19 27.26
N VAL A 106 -13.25 9.34 28.58
CA VAL A 106 -14.38 9.13 29.49
C VAL A 106 -14.88 10.49 29.96
N VAL A 107 -16.14 10.78 29.71
CA VAL A 107 -16.83 12.02 30.13
C VAL A 107 -17.97 11.63 31.05
N GLY A 108 -17.99 12.15 32.27
CA GLY A 108 -19.06 11.86 33.21
C GLY A 108 -18.75 12.41 34.59
N GLN A 109 -19.79 12.56 35.43
CA GLN A 109 -19.64 13.04 36.82
C GLN A 109 -18.88 14.38 36.93
N GLY A 110 -19.00 15.26 35.94
CA GLY A 110 -18.35 16.57 35.90
C GLY A 110 -16.85 16.55 35.55
N GLN A 111 -16.30 15.40 35.16
CA GLN A 111 -14.89 15.23 34.84
C GLN A 111 -14.68 14.60 33.45
N ILE A 112 -13.53 14.89 32.86
CA ILE A 112 -13.06 14.35 31.58
C ILE A 112 -11.74 13.65 31.83
N ARG A 113 -11.64 12.36 31.47
CA ARG A 113 -10.43 11.55 31.67
C ARG A 113 -10.06 10.80 30.39
N LEU A 114 -8.82 10.95 29.95
CA LEU A 114 -8.26 10.16 28.86
C LEU A 114 -7.52 8.94 29.42
N MET A 115 -7.91 7.75 28.96
CA MET A 115 -7.37 6.46 29.39
C MET A 115 -6.56 5.84 28.24
N PRO A 116 -5.22 5.88 28.24
CA PRO A 116 -4.41 5.35 27.15
C PRO A 116 -4.44 3.81 27.09
N VAL A 117 -4.27 3.26 25.89
CA VAL A 117 -4.10 1.82 25.66
C VAL A 117 -2.60 1.52 25.60
N ASP A 118 -2.07 0.73 26.55
CA ASP A 118 -0.65 0.36 26.60
C ASP A 118 -0.24 -0.57 25.45
N ARG A 119 0.85 -0.23 24.76
CA ARG A 119 1.32 -0.89 23.51
C ARG A 119 2.57 -1.75 23.65
N THR A 120 3.21 -1.74 24.82
CA THR A 120 4.51 -2.40 25.05
C THR A 120 4.48 -3.90 24.72
N ALA A 121 3.39 -4.58 25.02
CA ALA A 121 3.28 -6.03 24.84
C ALA A 121 3.30 -6.54 23.37
N ILE A 122 3.01 -5.70 22.37
CA ILE A 122 2.93 -6.15 20.96
C ILE A 122 4.29 -6.08 20.27
N TYR A 123 5.09 -5.05 20.57
CA TYR A 123 6.43 -4.91 20.01
C TYR A 123 7.37 -6.03 20.48
N ASP A 124 7.27 -6.40 21.76
CA ASP A 124 8.03 -7.52 22.34
C ASP A 124 7.74 -8.83 21.59
N ARG A 125 6.46 -9.11 21.27
CA ARG A 125 6.07 -10.30 20.49
C ARG A 125 6.59 -10.29 19.06
N LEU A 126 6.66 -9.12 18.41
CA LEU A 126 7.15 -9.02 17.03
C LEU A 126 8.65 -9.35 16.95
N ILE A 127 9.41 -8.88 17.93
CA ILE A 127 10.85 -9.18 18.08
C ILE A 127 11.05 -10.68 18.31
N ASP A 128 10.20 -11.32 19.11
CA ASP A 128 10.25 -12.77 19.35
C ASP A 128 9.86 -13.62 18.13
N LEU A 129 9.05 -13.07 17.22
CA LEU A 129 8.57 -13.76 16.00
C LEU A 129 9.53 -13.60 14.82
N ALA A 130 10.31 -12.52 14.75
CA ALA A 130 11.21 -12.26 13.62
C ALA A 130 12.24 -13.39 13.38
N PRO A 131 12.93 -13.94 14.40
CA PRO A 131 13.87 -15.05 14.20
C PRO A 131 13.19 -16.28 13.61
N LYS A 132 11.98 -16.61 14.09
CA LYS A 132 11.23 -17.80 13.66
C LYS A 132 10.83 -17.73 12.19
N LEU A 133 10.46 -16.53 11.71
CA LEU A 133 10.13 -16.31 10.31
C LEU A 133 11.38 -16.47 9.42
N VAL A 134 12.53 -15.97 9.87
CA VAL A 134 13.81 -16.14 9.17
C VAL A 134 14.19 -17.62 9.10
N ASP A 135 14.09 -18.35 10.19
CA ASP A 135 14.40 -19.78 10.25
C ASP A 135 13.47 -20.60 9.35
N GLN A 136 12.18 -20.26 9.32
CA GLN A 136 11.20 -20.95 8.49
C GLN A 136 11.46 -20.72 7.00
N LEU A 137 11.88 -19.51 6.60
CA LEU A 137 12.30 -19.21 5.23
C LEU A 137 13.58 -19.94 4.84
N GLN A 138 14.57 -20.03 5.74
CA GLN A 138 15.80 -20.79 5.51
C GLN A 138 15.53 -22.30 5.39
N ALA A 139 14.63 -22.84 6.21
CA ALA A 139 14.20 -24.23 6.17
C ALA A 139 13.47 -24.57 4.86
N MET A 140 12.63 -23.66 4.35
CA MET A 140 11.95 -23.86 3.07
C MET A 140 12.92 -23.78 1.87
N ARG A 141 13.89 -22.86 1.90
CA ARG A 141 14.91 -22.74 0.85
C ARG A 141 15.82 -23.96 0.79
N SER A 142 16.29 -24.43 1.94
CA SER A 142 17.12 -25.65 2.01
C SER A 142 16.35 -26.92 1.66
N LYS A 143 15.03 -26.98 1.91
CA LYS A 143 14.18 -28.09 1.47
C LYS A 143 13.96 -28.09 -0.05
N SER A 144 13.97 -26.93 -0.71
CA SER A 144 13.91 -26.80 -2.17
C SER A 144 15.21 -27.24 -2.87
N GLU A 145 16.35 -27.17 -2.18
CA GLU A 145 17.66 -27.62 -2.71
C GLU A 145 17.90 -29.13 -2.55
N ARG A 146 17.08 -29.84 -1.76
CA ARG A 146 17.15 -31.30 -1.61
C ARG A 146 16.19 -32.00 -2.60
N GLN A 147 16.44 -31.86 -3.90
CA GLN A 147 15.97 -32.89 -4.83
C GLN A 147 16.87 -34.13 -4.67
N PRO A 148 16.32 -35.35 -4.48
CA PRO A 148 17.13 -36.56 -4.50
C PRO A 148 17.64 -36.76 -5.93
N SER A 149 18.95 -36.63 -6.12
CA SER A 149 19.59 -36.96 -7.38
C SER A 149 19.53 -38.48 -7.57
N TRP A 150 18.61 -38.96 -8.41
CA TRP A 150 18.62 -40.34 -8.87
C TRP A 150 19.84 -40.57 -9.74
N VAL A 151 20.83 -41.30 -9.24
CA VAL A 151 21.93 -41.81 -10.07
C VAL A 151 21.36 -42.96 -10.91
N HIS A 152 21.12 -42.70 -12.19
CA HIS A 152 20.90 -43.76 -13.16
C HIS A 152 22.24 -44.43 -13.43
N ASN A 153 22.44 -45.62 -12.86
CA ASN A 153 23.39 -46.57 -13.39
C ASN A 153 22.61 -47.80 -13.84
N ASP A 154 22.79 -48.14 -15.10
CA ASP A 154 22.08 -49.15 -15.89
C ASP A 154 21.59 -50.35 -15.07
N GLY A 155 20.29 -50.35 -14.75
CA GLY A 155 19.50 -51.56 -14.52
C GLY A 155 19.17 -51.99 -13.10
N VAL A 156 19.65 -51.34 -12.02
CA VAL A 156 19.21 -51.68 -10.65
C VAL A 156 19.06 -50.44 -9.78
N THR A 157 17.81 -50.12 -9.41
CA THR A 157 17.51 -49.04 -8.46
C THR A 157 17.59 -49.58 -7.03
N GLN A 158 18.55 -49.13 -6.23
CA GLN A 158 18.54 -49.31 -4.78
C GLN A 158 18.44 -47.97 -4.07
N ARG A 159 17.64 -47.95 -3.00
CA ARG A 159 17.46 -46.80 -2.11
C ARG A 159 18.61 -46.80 -1.09
N VAL A 160 19.26 -45.65 -0.92
CA VAL A 160 20.02 -45.35 0.30
C VAL A 160 19.09 -44.61 1.25
#